data_AF-A0A960PJQ9-F1
#
_entry.id   AF-A0A960PJQ9-F1
#
_cell.length_a   1.000
_cell.length_b   1.000
_cell.length_c   1.000
_cell.angle_alpha   90.00
_cell.angle_beta   90.00
_cell.angle_gamma   90.00
#
_symmetry.space_group_name_H-M   'P 1'
#
loop_
_entity.id
_entity.type
_entity.pdbx_description
1 polymer ?
#
loop_
_entity_poly.entity_id
_entity_poly.type
_entity_poly.pdbx_seq_one_letter_code
_entity_poly.pdbx_strand_id
1 'polypeptide(L)'
;MLDHLSIQCTDVAASAAFYDAVLSTIGGERILEYPGPTIGYGVPPMPDFWIGPATTGNGFREAHIAFSAPDRAAVDRFFEAGVSAGAEPLHEPRVWP
;
A
#
# COMPACT_ATOMS: atom_id res chain seq x y z
N MET A 1 -9.33 14.85 7.32
CA MET A 1 -7.92 15.30 7.22
C MET A 1 -7.09 14.22 7.90
N LEU A 2 -6.46 13.36 7.10
CA LEU A 2 -5.47 12.39 7.53
C LEU A 2 -4.13 12.94 7.04
N ASP A 3 -3.14 13.04 7.93
CA ASP A 3 -1.78 13.48 7.55
C ASP A 3 -0.96 12.28 7.07
N HIS A 4 -0.95 11.20 7.86
CA HIS A 4 -0.38 9.92 7.49
C HIS A 4 -1.00 8.80 8.35
N LEU A 5 -0.78 7.54 7.96
CA LEU A 5 -1.09 6.36 8.78
C LEU A 5 0.01 5.31 8.67
N SER A 6 0.06 4.39 9.63
CA SER A 6 1.02 3.29 9.65
C SER A 6 0.34 1.95 9.91
N ILE A 7 0.80 0.91 9.22
CA ILE A 7 0.43 -0.48 9.49
C ILE A 7 1.66 -1.31 9.86
N GLN A 8 1.43 -2.35 10.64
CA GLN A 8 2.44 -3.31 11.04
C GLN A 8 2.38 -4.54 10.13
N CYS A 9 3.55 -5.00 9.67
CA CYS A 9 3.73 -6.12 8.76
C CYS A 9 4.55 -7.23 9.44
N THR A 10 4.14 -8.49 9.26
CA THR A 10 4.89 -9.66 9.75
C THR A 10 6.15 -9.91 8.95
N ASP A 11 6.15 -9.57 7.66
CA ASP A 11 7.30 -9.59 6.77
C ASP A 11 7.35 -8.26 6.01
N VAL A 12 8.19 -7.34 6.49
CA VAL A 12 8.29 -6.01 5.88
C VAL A 12 8.83 -6.08 4.46
N ALA A 13 9.75 -7.01 4.16
CA ALA A 13 10.34 -7.10 2.82
C ALA A 13 9.31 -7.57 1.79
N ALA A 14 8.52 -8.59 2.14
CA ALA A 14 7.41 -9.05 1.29
C ALA A 14 6.34 -7.96 1.12
N SER A 15 5.94 -7.27 2.20
CA SER A 15 4.99 -6.16 2.12
C SER A 15 5.55 -4.99 1.29
N ALA A 16 6.84 -4.71 1.40
CA ALA A 16 7.46 -3.62 0.65
C ALA A 16 7.53 -3.92 -0.85
N ALA A 17 7.82 -5.16 -1.24
CA ALA A 17 7.75 -5.58 -2.64
C ALA A 17 6.33 -5.47 -3.22
N PHE A 18 5.32 -5.82 -2.42
CA PHE A 18 3.92 -5.64 -2.80
C PHE A 18 3.55 -4.16 -2.99
N TYR A 19 3.87 -3.31 -2.01
CA TYR A 19 3.52 -1.89 -2.06
C TYR A 19 4.29 -1.11 -3.13
N ASP A 20 5.54 -1.47 -3.43
CA ASP A 20 6.26 -0.95 -4.60
C ASP A 20 5.50 -1.22 -5.90
N ALA A 21 5.05 -2.46 -6.08
CA ALA A 21 4.40 -2.90 -7.29
C ALA A 21 3.06 -2.18 -7.49
N VAL A 22 2.22 -2.10 -6.45
CA VAL A 22 0.88 -1.52 -6.59
C VAL A 22 0.88 0.01 -6.56
N LEU A 23 1.65 0.65 -5.67
CA LEU A 23 1.60 2.11 -5.51
C LEU A 23 2.26 2.85 -6.67
N SER A 24 3.27 2.27 -7.32
CA SER A 24 3.87 2.86 -8.53
C SER A 24 2.87 3.04 -9.67
N THR A 25 1.82 2.21 -9.75
CA THR A 25 0.78 2.30 -10.79
C THR A 25 -0.10 3.54 -10.68
N ILE A 26 -0.17 4.14 -9.48
CA ILE A 26 -0.96 5.32 -9.12
C ILE A 26 -0.08 6.53 -8.77
N GLY A 27 1.23 6.46 -9.06
CA GLY A 27 2.18 7.55 -8.87
C GLY A 27 2.83 7.64 -7.47
N GLY A 28 2.63 6.62 -6.63
CA GLY A 28 3.30 6.51 -5.34
C GLY A 28 4.72 5.96 -5.46
N GLU A 29 5.60 6.44 -4.59
CA GLU A 29 7.01 6.03 -4.50
C GLU A 29 7.39 5.75 -3.04
N ARG A 30 8.50 5.04 -2.83
CA ARG A 30 9.18 5.03 -1.53
C ARG A 30 9.85 6.38 -1.33
N ILE A 31 9.31 7.18 -0.41
CA ILE A 31 9.83 8.52 -0.12
C ILE A 31 10.87 8.49 0.99
N LEU A 32 10.65 7.68 2.03
CA LEU A 32 11.54 7.56 3.18
C LEU A 32 11.70 6.11 3.61
N GLU A 33 12.90 5.77 4.09
CA GLU A 33 13.21 4.48 4.69
C GLU A 33 14.09 4.69 5.93
N TYR A 34 13.65 4.16 7.07
CA TYR A 34 14.35 4.27 8.35
C TYR A 34 14.97 2.93 8.77
N PRO A 35 16.05 2.96 9.57
CA PRO A 35 16.55 1.78 10.26
C PRO A 35 15.46 1.14 11.14
N GLY A 36 15.33 -0.18 11.12
CA GLY A 36 14.26 -0.90 11.85
C GLY A 36 13.04 -1.17 10.97
N PRO A 37 13.27 -1.84 9.84
CA PRO A 37 12.67 -1.62 8.51
C PRO A 37 11.32 -0.89 8.53
N THR A 38 11.34 0.44 8.56
CA THR A 38 10.13 1.27 8.44
C THR A 38 10.20 2.04 7.15
N ILE A 39 9.19 1.90 6.29
CA ILE A 39 9.17 2.45 4.93
C ILE A 39 7.94 3.35 4.78
N GLY A 40 8.15 4.56 4.29
CA GLY A 40 7.12 5.56 4.00
C GLY A 40 6.91 5.71 2.51
N TYR A 41 5.69 5.47 2.07
CA TYR A 41 5.21 5.67 0.71
C TYR A 41 4.37 6.93 0.60
N GLY A 42 4.36 7.53 -0.59
CA GLY A 42 3.49 8.65 -0.92
C GLY A 42 3.73 9.13 -2.34
N VAL A 43 2.93 10.11 -2.78
CA VAL A 43 3.26 10.88 -3.99
C VAL A 43 4.28 11.94 -3.61
N PRO A 44 5.43 12.08 -4.31
CA PRO A 44 6.48 13.00 -3.92
C PRO A 44 5.98 14.43 -3.64
N PRO A 45 6.57 15.14 -2.64
CA PRO A 45 7.80 14.77 -1.93
C PRO A 45 7.59 14.18 -0.52
N MET A 46 6.35 13.90 -0.10
CA MET A 46 6.04 13.53 1.29
C MET A 46 5.39 12.14 1.38
N PRO A 47 5.77 11.29 2.35
CA PRO A 47 5.06 10.05 2.61
C PRO A 47 3.81 10.26 3.47
N ASP A 48 2.75 9.51 3.17
CA ASP A 48 1.47 9.49 3.90
C ASP A 48 1.03 8.07 4.29
N PHE A 49 1.65 7.02 3.73
CA PHE A 49 1.38 5.62 4.06
C PHE A 49 2.64 4.90 4.51
N TRP A 50 2.64 4.35 5.72
CA TRP A 50 3.81 3.73 6.32
C TRP A 50 3.60 2.24 6.61
N ILE A 51 4.66 1.46 6.39
CA ILE A 51 4.76 0.07 6.84
C ILE A 51 5.94 -0.09 7.79
N GLY A 52 5.80 -0.93 8.80
CA GLY A 52 6.88 -1.25 9.74
C GLY A 52 6.71 -2.65 10.35
N PRO A 53 7.68 -3.13 11.13
CA PRO A 53 7.63 -4.48 11.68
C PRO A 53 6.51 -4.63 12.71
N ALA A 54 5.85 -5.78 12.70
CA ALA A 54 4.92 -6.17 13.75
C ALA A 54 5.66 -6.44 15.07
N THR A 55 5.56 -5.51 16.00
CA THR A 55 6.20 -5.53 17.33
C THR A 55 5.20 -5.62 18.48
N THR A 56 3.92 -5.34 18.19
CA THR A 56 2.85 -5.28 19.19
C THR A 56 1.53 -5.83 18.62
N GLY A 57 0.65 -6.29 19.50
CA GLY A 57 -0.65 -6.86 19.13
C GLY A 57 -0.59 -8.34 18.78
N ASN A 58 -1.66 -9.06 19.11
CA ASN A 58 -1.82 -10.47 18.73
C ASN A 58 -2.75 -10.55 17.52
N GLY A 59 -2.22 -11.00 16.37
CA GLY A 59 -2.98 -11.23 15.15
C GLY A 59 -3.24 -9.98 14.30
N PHE A 60 -3.82 -10.20 13.12
CA PHE A 60 -4.21 -9.15 12.17
C PHE A 60 -5.63 -8.67 12.48
N ARG A 61 -5.83 -7.36 12.66
CA ARG A 61 -7.17 -6.75 12.58
C ARG A 61 -7.34 -6.19 11.18
N GLU A 62 -8.47 -6.49 10.56
CA GLU A 62 -8.80 -5.96 9.24
C GLU A 62 -8.76 -4.41 9.26
N ALA A 63 -8.06 -3.84 8.29
CA ALA A 63 -8.00 -2.41 8.05
C ALA A 63 -8.48 -2.13 6.62
N HIS A 64 -9.32 -1.11 6.47
CA HIS A 64 -9.73 -0.61 5.15
C HIS A 64 -8.90 0.62 4.82
N ILE A 65 -8.07 0.53 3.78
CA ILE A 65 -7.20 1.61 3.31
C ILE A 65 -7.45 1.77 1.82
N ALA A 66 -7.79 2.99 1.40
CA ALA A 66 -8.05 3.33 0.00
C ALA A 66 -7.01 4.35 -0.48
N PHE A 67 -6.46 4.12 -1.67
CA PHE A 67 -5.52 5.03 -2.31
C PHE A 67 -6.20 5.75 -3.47
N SER A 68 -5.93 7.04 -3.61
CA SER A 68 -6.45 7.84 -4.73
C SER A 68 -5.71 7.48 -6.01
N ALA A 69 -6.47 7.14 -7.06
CA ALA A 69 -5.93 6.91 -8.40
C ALA A 69 -6.20 8.13 -9.30
N PRO A 70 -5.28 8.51 -10.21
CA PRO A 70 -5.46 9.66 -11.10
C PRO A 70 -6.57 9.45 -12.14
N ASP A 71 -6.83 8.20 -12.51
CA ASP A 71 -7.85 7.82 -13.49
C ASP A 71 -8.25 6.35 -13.30
N ARG A 72 -9.24 5.90 -14.08
CA ARG A 72 -9.73 4.52 -14.04
C ARG A 72 -8.70 3.51 -14.55
N ALA A 73 -7.90 3.88 -15.56
CA ALA A 73 -6.87 2.98 -16.08
C ALA A 73 -5.78 2.70 -15.03
N ALA A 74 -5.51 3.64 -14.13
CA ALA A 74 -4.62 3.43 -12.99
C ALA A 74 -5.21 2.46 -11.95
N VAL A 75 -6.54 2.46 -11.77
CA VAL A 75 -7.22 1.44 -10.94
C VAL A 75 -7.04 0.05 -11.54
N ASP A 76 -7.20 -0.09 -12.85
CA ASP A 76 -7.00 -1.38 -13.54
C ASP A 76 -5.54 -1.87 -13.38
N ARG A 77 -4.55 -0.99 -13.61
CA ARG A 77 -3.13 -1.33 -13.40
C ARG A 77 -2.80 -1.69 -11.95
N PHE A 78 -3.37 -0.97 -10.98
CA PHE A 78 -3.20 -1.26 -9.56
C PHE A 78 -3.74 -2.66 -9.22
N PHE A 79 -4.93 -2.98 -9.73
CA PHE A 79 -5.55 -4.28 -9.55
C PHE A 79 -4.71 -5.40 -10.17
N GLU A 80 -4.30 -5.23 -11.43
CA GLU A 80 -3.44 -6.20 -12.13
C GLU A 80 -2.11 -6.43 -11.40
N ALA A 81 -1.46 -5.37 -10.92
CA ALA A 81 -0.25 -5.46 -10.13
C ALA A 81 -0.46 -6.22 -8.81
N GLY A 82 -1.57 -5.95 -8.11
CA GLY A 82 -1.91 -6.62 -6.86
C GLY A 82 -2.13 -8.12 -7.05
N VAL A 83 -2.94 -8.51 -8.04
CA VAL A 83 -3.20 -9.93 -8.36
C VAL A 83 -1.91 -10.62 -8.83
N SER A 84 -1.09 -9.95 -9.65
CA SER A 84 0.20 -10.49 -10.11
C SER A 84 1.21 -10.70 -8.98
N ALA A 85 1.12 -9.89 -7.93
CA ALA A 85 1.90 -10.04 -6.70
C ALA A 85 1.33 -11.10 -5.73
N GLY A 86 0.24 -11.78 -6.11
CA GLY A 86 -0.37 -12.87 -5.34
C GLY A 86 -1.46 -12.43 -4.37
N ALA A 87 -1.95 -11.19 -4.43
CA ALA A 87 -3.11 -10.80 -3.63
C ALA A 87 -4.39 -11.45 -4.16
N GLU A 88 -5.22 -11.95 -3.23
CA GLU A 88 -6.55 -12.47 -3.56
C GLU A 88 -7.54 -11.31 -3.68
N PRO A 89 -8.16 -11.09 -4.85
CA PRO A 89 -9.11 -10.00 -5.03
C PRO A 89 -10.46 -10.37 -4.43
N LEU A 90 -11.06 -9.47 -3.65
CA LEU A 90 -12.46 -9.59 -3.24
C LEU A 90 -13.41 -9.24 -4.40
N HIS A 91 -13.07 -8.22 -5.19
CA HIS A 91 -13.87 -7.71 -6.31
C HIS A 91 -12.98 -7.22 -7.44
N GLU A 92 -13.44 -7.40 -8.69
CA GLU A 92 -12.83 -6.79 -9.87
C GLU A 92 -13.09 -5.27 -9.94
N PRO A 93 -12.22 -4.50 -10.63
CA PRO A 93 -12.44 -3.08 -10.90
C PRO A 93 -13.78 -2.85 -11.58
N ARG A 94 -14.60 -1.98 -10.98
CA ARG A 94 -15.88 -1.58 -11.55
C ARG A 94 -16.29 -0.21 -11.03
N VAL A 95 -17.19 0.43 -11.76
CA VAL A 95 -17.93 1.58 -11.24
C VAL A 95 -18.96 1.03 -10.26
N TRP A 96 -18.81 1.40 -9.00
CA TRP A 96 -19.85 1.20 -8.00
C TRP A 96 -20.88 2.32 -8.14
N PRO A 97 -22.18 2.01 -8.15
CA PRO A 97 -23.20 3.00 -7.80
C PRO A 97 -23.07 3.40 -6.32
#